data_AF-A0AAE9A614-F1
#
_entry.id   AF-A0AAE9A614-F1
#
_cell.length_a   1.000
_cell.length_b   1.000
_cell.length_c   1.000
_cell.angle_alpha   90.00
_cell.angle_beta   90.00
_cell.angle_gamma   90.00
#
_symmetry.space_group_name_H-M   'P 1'
#
loop_
_entity.id
_entity.type
_entity.pdbx_description
1 polymer ?
#
loop_
_entity_poly.entity_id
_entity_poly.type
_entity_poly.pdbx_seq_one_letter_code
_entity_poly.pdbx_strand_id
1 'polypeptide(L)'
;MESFWQYLSEIFRILVIQKLDFKSRCCLRKCSKICHGTSRKGMEILVETEQWRSLKKFSFGEIENVDVNWLLNLERIRFSVGKFLVEDIWILVQNFLNKNYPIQSYVDIYLTENADVNNMLMFLEEQNVIVKNEPISERFL
;
A
#
# COMPACT_ATOMS: atom_id res chain seq x y z
N MET A 1 20.63 -10.16 8.65
CA MET A 1 21.22 -10.85 7.50
C MET A 1 20.38 -10.45 6.30
N GLU A 2 20.84 -9.47 5.52
CA GLU A 2 20.15 -9.07 4.28
C GLU A 2 20.07 -10.29 3.37
N SER A 3 18.88 -10.59 2.86
CA SER A 3 18.68 -11.78 2.04
C SER A 3 19.28 -11.54 0.66
N PHE A 4 20.05 -12.50 0.13
CA PHE A 4 20.62 -12.48 -1.24
C PHE A 4 19.62 -12.01 -2.32
N TRP A 5 18.33 -12.30 -2.09
CA TRP A 5 17.20 -11.85 -2.89
C TRP A 5 17.18 -10.34 -3.13
N GLN A 6 17.63 -9.52 -2.17
CA GLN A 6 17.61 -8.06 -2.24
C GLN A 6 18.65 -7.48 -3.22
N TYR A 7 19.73 -8.21 -3.53
CA TYR A 7 20.75 -7.77 -4.49
C TYR A 7 20.40 -8.11 -5.95
N LEU A 8 19.32 -8.86 -6.17
CA LEU A 8 18.87 -9.21 -7.51
C LEU A 8 18.09 -8.05 -8.13
N SER A 9 18.30 -7.85 -9.44
CA SER A 9 17.52 -6.85 -10.17
C SER A 9 16.02 -7.12 -10.04
N GLU A 10 15.23 -6.05 -10.04
CA GLU A 10 13.78 -6.15 -9.94
C GLU A 10 13.19 -7.04 -11.05
N ILE A 11 13.65 -6.87 -12.29
CA ILE A 11 13.23 -7.67 -13.45
C ILE A 11 13.51 -9.16 -13.19
N PHE A 12 14.68 -9.51 -12.67
CA PHE A 12 15.03 -10.89 -12.38
C PHE A 12 14.13 -11.49 -11.30
N ARG A 13 13.88 -10.75 -10.21
CA ARG A 13 12.97 -11.17 -9.13
C ARG A 13 11.57 -11.46 -9.66
N ILE A 14 11.06 -10.61 -10.54
CA ILE A 14 9.74 -10.75 -11.18
C ILE A 14 9.70 -12.01 -12.06
N LEU A 15 10.69 -12.21 -12.93
CA LEU A 15 10.77 -13.38 -13.80
C LEU A 15 10.82 -14.69 -12.99
N VAL A 16 11.56 -14.70 -11.88
CA VAL A 16 11.61 -15.85 -10.96
C VAL A 16 10.24 -16.11 -10.35
N ILE A 17 9.55 -15.09 -9.81
CA ILE A 17 8.21 -15.24 -9.23
C ILE A 17 7.23 -15.82 -10.26
N GLN A 18 7.25 -15.32 -11.50
CA GLN A 18 6.39 -15.83 -12.58
C GLN A 18 6.62 -17.31 -12.87
N LYS A 19 7.84 -17.81 -12.74
CA LYS A 19 8.20 -19.21 -13.06
C LYS A 19 7.97 -20.21 -11.91
N LEU A 20 7.71 -19.75 -10.69
CA LEU A 20 7.60 -20.64 -9.53
C LEU A 20 6.21 -21.28 -9.35
N ASP A 21 6.14 -22.43 -8.70
CA ASP A 21 4.88 -23.04 -8.30
C ASP A 21 4.25 -22.29 -7.11
N PHE A 22 2.97 -22.55 -6.83
CA PHE A 22 2.23 -21.88 -5.75
C PHE A 22 2.95 -21.98 -4.39
N LYS A 23 3.48 -23.17 -4.07
CA LYS A 23 4.15 -23.44 -2.80
C LYS A 23 5.44 -22.63 -2.65
N SER A 24 6.28 -22.60 -3.68
CA SER A 24 7.55 -21.85 -3.68
C SER A 24 7.30 -20.33 -3.66
N ARG A 25 6.24 -19.85 -4.32
CA ARG A 25 5.81 -18.44 -4.26
C ARG A 25 5.38 -18.04 -2.84
N CYS A 26 4.64 -18.88 -2.11
CA CYS A 26 4.26 -18.60 -0.72
C CYS A 26 5.48 -18.48 0.22
N CYS A 27 6.55 -19.23 -0.05
CA CYS A 27 7.80 -19.15 0.71
C CYS A 27 8.56 -17.85 0.40
N LEU A 28 8.62 -17.42 -0.87
CA LEU A 28 9.24 -16.15 -1.26
C LEU A 28 8.54 -14.93 -0.65
N ARG A 29 7.22 -14.96 -0.48
CA ARG A 29 6.45 -13.91 0.22
C ARG A 29 6.97 -13.65 1.64
N LYS A 30 7.53 -14.67 2.31
CA LYS A 30 8.14 -14.51 3.65
C LYS A 30 9.53 -13.87 3.57
N CYS A 31 10.27 -14.15 2.50
CA CYS A 31 11.61 -13.60 2.22
C CYS A 31 11.57 -12.19 1.63
N SER A 32 10.42 -11.77 1.08
CA SER A 32 10.20 -10.46 0.47
C SER A 32 9.76 -9.37 1.46
N LYS A 33 10.03 -9.53 2.76
CA LYS A 33 10.09 -8.38 3.67
C LYS A 33 11.26 -7.50 3.20
N ILE A 34 11.05 -6.74 2.14
CA ILE A 34 12.06 -5.99 1.41
C ILE A 34 12.10 -4.59 2.03
N CYS A 35 13.29 -4.19 2.46
CA CYS A 35 13.60 -2.88 3.05
C CYS A 35 13.97 -1.80 2.02
N HIS A 36 13.86 -2.10 0.72
CA HIS A 36 14.17 -1.18 -0.39
C HIS A 36 12.97 -1.04 -1.32
N GLY A 37 12.79 0.13 -1.95
CA GLY A 37 11.58 0.43 -2.69
C GLY A 37 11.30 -0.45 -3.91
N THR A 38 10.08 -0.36 -4.45
CA THR A 38 9.61 -1.04 -5.67
C THR A 38 9.29 0.00 -6.74
N SER A 39 9.71 -0.24 -7.99
CA SER A 39 9.38 0.67 -9.09
C SER A 39 7.94 0.52 -9.53
N ARG A 40 7.42 1.53 -10.23
CA ARG A 40 6.07 1.47 -10.82
C ARG A 40 5.89 0.24 -11.71
N LYS A 41 6.87 -0.03 -12.59
CA LYS A 41 6.82 -1.16 -13.52
C LYS A 41 6.83 -2.51 -12.81
N GLY A 42 7.54 -2.62 -11.69
CA GLY A 42 7.51 -3.82 -10.86
C GLY A 42 6.13 -4.05 -10.26
N MET A 43 5.49 -2.99 -9.76
CA MET A 43 4.12 -3.05 -9.23
C MET A 43 3.11 -3.43 -10.30
N GLU A 44 3.17 -2.85 -11.50
CA GLU A 44 2.27 -3.17 -12.63
C GLU A 44 2.30 -4.67 -12.97
N ILE A 45 3.46 -5.32 -12.89
CA ILE A 45 3.55 -6.77 -13.12
C ILE A 45 3.01 -7.56 -11.93
N LEU A 46 3.31 -7.11 -10.70
CA LEU A 46 2.87 -7.80 -9.48
C LEU A 46 1.34 -7.80 -9.34
N VAL A 47 0.67 -6.69 -9.63
CA VAL A 47 -0.77 -6.55 -9.41
C VAL A 47 -1.62 -7.43 -10.33
N GLU A 48 -1.06 -7.81 -11.48
CA GLU A 48 -1.72 -8.74 -12.42
C GLU A 48 -1.66 -10.20 -11.97
N THR A 49 -0.86 -10.50 -10.95
CA THR A 49 -0.71 -11.88 -10.48
C THR A 49 -1.89 -12.32 -9.62
N GLU A 50 -2.27 -13.60 -9.69
CA GLU A 50 -3.28 -14.19 -8.79
C GLU A 50 -2.89 -14.05 -7.31
N GLN A 51 -1.59 -14.02 -7.02
CA GLN A 51 -1.06 -13.86 -5.67
C GLN A 51 -1.41 -12.48 -5.11
N TRP A 52 -1.28 -11.42 -5.93
CA TRP A 52 -1.68 -10.09 -5.53
C TRP A 52 -3.19 -9.99 -5.33
N ARG A 53 -3.98 -10.52 -6.28
CA ARG A 53 -5.45 -10.50 -6.22
C ARG A 53 -5.99 -11.22 -4.98
N SER A 54 -5.31 -12.27 -4.51
CA SER A 54 -5.65 -12.99 -3.28
C SER A 54 -4.97 -12.44 -2.02
N LEU A 55 -4.09 -11.44 -2.15
CA LEU A 55 -3.38 -10.86 -1.03
C LEU A 55 -4.33 -10.04 -0.16
N LYS A 56 -4.17 -10.17 1.16
CA LYS A 56 -4.91 -9.39 2.17
C LYS A 56 -4.04 -8.41 2.93
N LYS A 57 -2.73 -8.65 2.96
CA LYS A 57 -1.79 -7.88 3.78
C LYS A 57 -0.56 -7.57 2.94
N PHE A 58 -0.18 -6.31 2.93
CA PHE A 58 0.93 -5.81 2.15
C PHE A 58 1.73 -4.82 3.00
N SER A 59 3.03 -5.07 3.11
CA SER A 59 3.97 -4.16 3.76
C SER A 59 5.27 -4.12 2.95
N PHE A 60 5.61 -2.95 2.43
CA PHE A 60 6.81 -2.70 1.62
C PHE A 60 7.54 -1.44 2.12
N GLY A 61 8.73 -1.20 1.56
CA GLY A 61 9.40 0.09 1.62
C GLY A 61 8.72 1.13 0.72
N GLU A 62 9.52 1.99 0.09
CA GLU A 62 9.00 3.01 -0.82
C GLU A 62 8.40 2.42 -2.11
N ILE A 63 7.32 2.98 -2.64
CA ILE A 63 6.76 2.58 -3.93
C ILE A 63 6.68 3.81 -4.82
N GLU A 64 7.24 3.69 -6.01
CA GLU A 64 7.22 4.77 -6.99
C GLU A 64 5.86 4.83 -7.71
N ASN A 65 5.26 6.03 -7.76
CA ASN A 65 4.05 6.32 -8.55
C ASN A 65 2.93 5.29 -8.36
N VAL A 66 2.46 5.14 -7.11
CA VAL A 66 1.40 4.19 -6.74
C VAL A 66 0.08 4.53 -7.44
N ASP A 67 -0.58 3.53 -8.02
CA ASP A 67 -1.98 3.61 -8.41
C ASP A 67 -2.85 3.06 -7.26
N VAL A 68 -3.83 3.84 -6.81
CA VAL A 68 -4.70 3.46 -5.69
C VAL A 68 -5.46 2.15 -5.92
N ASN A 69 -5.80 1.84 -7.18
CA ASN A 69 -6.57 0.64 -7.53
C ASN A 69 -5.85 -0.65 -7.16
N TRP A 70 -4.52 -0.61 -7.13
CA TRP A 70 -3.67 -1.73 -6.71
C TRP A 70 -3.92 -2.15 -5.26
N LEU A 71 -4.45 -1.24 -4.44
CA LEU A 71 -4.53 -1.42 -2.99
C LEU A 71 -5.93 -1.84 -2.51
N LEU A 72 -6.96 -1.73 -3.35
CA LEU A 72 -8.36 -1.84 -2.93
C LEU A 72 -8.76 -3.25 -2.43
N ASN A 73 -8.03 -4.30 -2.79
CA ASN A 73 -8.28 -5.66 -2.31
C ASN A 73 -7.63 -5.95 -0.94
N LEU A 74 -6.75 -5.08 -0.46
CA LEU A 74 -5.98 -5.28 0.76
C LEU A 74 -6.76 -4.85 2.01
N GLU A 75 -6.49 -5.53 3.11
CA GLU A 75 -7.06 -5.29 4.45
C GLU A 75 -6.04 -4.61 5.37
N ARG A 76 -4.75 -4.82 5.12
CA ARG A 76 -3.65 -4.18 5.86
C ARG A 76 -2.61 -3.68 4.89
N ILE A 77 -2.42 -2.36 4.87
CA ILE A 77 -1.56 -1.67 3.92
C ILE A 77 -0.51 -0.88 4.70
N ARG A 78 0.77 -1.10 4.40
CA ARG A 78 1.88 -0.28 4.90
C ARG A 78 2.94 -0.04 3.84
N PHE A 79 3.21 1.21 3.47
CA PHE A 79 4.31 1.54 2.54
C PHE A 79 4.71 3.01 2.64
N SER A 80 5.82 3.38 2.02
CA SER A 80 6.23 4.77 1.82
C SER A 80 6.04 5.20 0.37
N VAL A 81 5.75 6.47 0.11
CA VAL A 81 5.61 7.00 -1.26
C VAL A 81 5.99 8.48 -1.27
N GLY A 82 6.56 8.96 -2.38
CA GLY A 82 6.83 10.39 -2.60
C GLY A 82 5.59 11.26 -2.40
N LYS A 83 4.68 11.19 -3.38
CA LYS A 83 3.41 11.90 -3.38
C LYS A 83 2.24 10.93 -3.44
N PHE A 84 1.14 11.32 -2.84
CA PHE A 84 -0.12 10.59 -2.93
C PHE A 84 -1.25 11.61 -3.03
N LEU A 85 -2.09 11.47 -4.05
CA LEU A 85 -3.15 12.44 -4.34
C LEU A 85 -4.25 12.36 -3.26
N VAL A 86 -4.88 13.50 -2.94
CA VAL A 86 -5.94 13.52 -1.93
C VAL A 86 -7.14 12.69 -2.38
N GLU A 87 -7.43 12.70 -3.68
CA GLU A 87 -8.47 11.89 -4.33
C GLU A 87 -8.21 10.41 -4.12
N ASP A 88 -6.95 9.98 -4.25
CA ASP A 88 -6.54 8.58 -4.04
C ASP A 88 -6.65 8.18 -2.56
N ILE A 89 -6.25 9.06 -1.63
CA ILE A 89 -6.47 8.85 -0.19
C ILE A 89 -7.97 8.67 0.08
N TRP A 90 -8.80 9.51 -0.51
CA TRP A 90 -10.25 9.46 -0.31
C TRP A 90 -10.86 8.18 -0.85
N ILE A 91 -10.42 7.70 -2.02
CA ILE A 91 -10.82 6.40 -2.57
C ILE A 91 -10.48 5.26 -1.58
N LEU A 92 -9.29 5.28 -0.96
CA LEU A 92 -8.92 4.29 0.06
C LEU A 92 -9.82 4.37 1.28
N VAL A 93 -10.07 5.57 1.81
CA VAL A 93 -10.94 5.78 2.96
C VAL A 93 -12.35 5.26 2.68
N GLN A 94 -12.92 5.64 1.53
CA GLN A 94 -14.23 5.16 1.09
C GLN A 94 -14.26 3.64 0.94
N ASN A 95 -13.21 3.05 0.35
CA ASN A 95 -13.11 1.60 0.24
C ASN A 95 -13.09 0.92 1.62
N PHE A 96 -12.41 1.50 2.62
CA PHE A 96 -12.39 1.00 4.01
C PHE A 96 -13.71 1.16 4.75
N LEU A 97 -14.43 2.27 4.54
CA LEU A 97 -15.73 2.51 5.15
C LEU A 97 -16.83 1.62 4.58
N ASN A 98 -16.78 1.33 3.28
CA ASN A 98 -17.84 0.61 2.58
C ASN A 98 -17.68 -0.91 2.59
N LYS A 99 -16.52 -1.44 2.98
CA LYS A 99 -16.27 -2.88 3.08
C LYS A 99 -16.30 -3.34 4.53
N ASN A 100 -16.84 -4.55 4.74
CA ASN A 100 -16.82 -5.22 6.05
C ASN A 100 -15.42 -5.81 6.33
N TYR A 101 -14.45 -4.94 6.62
CA TYR A 101 -13.09 -5.32 6.92
C TYR A 101 -12.97 -5.99 8.30
N PRO A 102 -12.12 -7.02 8.46
CA PRO A 102 -11.85 -7.60 9.77
C PRO A 102 -11.32 -6.56 10.77
N ILE A 103 -11.58 -6.79 12.06
CA ILE A 103 -10.99 -5.99 13.15
C ILE A 103 -9.44 -5.98 12.99
N GLN A 104 -8.80 -4.84 13.22
CA GLN A 104 -7.37 -4.57 12.99
C GLN A 104 -6.95 -4.48 11.51
N SER A 105 -7.88 -4.21 10.61
CA SER A 105 -7.55 -3.71 9.26
C SER A 105 -7.08 -2.26 9.37
N TYR A 106 -6.11 -1.86 8.55
CA TYR A 106 -5.54 -0.51 8.61
C TYR A 106 -4.88 -0.08 7.29
N VAL A 107 -4.76 1.24 7.13
CA VAL A 107 -3.98 1.91 6.10
C VAL A 107 -2.92 2.77 6.80
N ASP A 108 -1.66 2.56 6.44
CA ASP A 108 -0.50 3.23 7.03
C ASP A 108 0.44 3.66 5.89
N ILE A 109 0.30 4.92 5.44
CA ILE A 109 1.04 5.45 4.29
C ILE A 109 1.97 6.56 4.78
N TYR A 110 3.26 6.36 4.56
CA TYR A 110 4.28 7.36 4.88
C TYR A 110 4.63 8.18 3.64
N LEU A 111 4.40 9.49 3.68
CA LEU A 111 4.80 10.38 2.59
C LEU A 111 6.27 10.79 2.78
N THR A 112 7.10 10.56 1.77
CA THR A 112 8.52 10.99 1.76
C THR A 112 8.65 12.46 1.31
N GLU A 113 7.62 13.01 0.67
CA GLU A 113 7.49 14.45 0.40
C GLU A 113 6.41 15.10 1.30
N ASN A 114 6.42 16.43 1.37
CA ASN A 114 5.46 17.18 2.18
C ASN A 114 4.03 17.01 1.66
N ALA A 115 3.11 16.71 2.58
CA ALA A 115 1.68 16.70 2.31
C ALA A 115 1.14 18.13 2.21
N ASP A 116 0.28 18.40 1.21
CA ASP A 116 -0.49 19.64 1.15
C ASP A 116 -1.77 19.50 1.99
N VAL A 117 -1.64 19.77 3.30
CA VAL A 117 -2.73 19.65 4.26
C VAL A 117 -3.91 20.59 3.92
N ASN A 118 -3.65 21.77 3.37
CA ASN A 118 -4.72 22.71 3.02
C ASN A 118 -5.57 22.16 1.89
N ASN A 119 -4.93 21.66 0.84
CA ASN A 119 -5.63 20.98 -0.25
C ASN A 119 -6.46 19.78 0.28
N MET A 120 -5.88 19.00 1.20
CA MET A 120 -6.61 17.87 1.81
C MET A 120 -7.87 18.31 2.55
N LEU A 121 -7.79 19.36 3.36
CA LEU A 121 -8.94 19.87 4.12
C LEU A 121 -10.02 20.46 3.19
N MET A 122 -9.62 21.23 2.18
CA MET A 122 -10.55 21.77 1.18
C MET A 122 -11.28 20.65 0.43
N PHE A 123 -10.53 19.65 -0.05
CA PHE A 123 -11.11 18.50 -0.73
C PHE A 123 -12.12 17.75 0.14
N LEU A 124 -11.81 17.51 1.42
CA LEU A 124 -12.73 16.85 2.35
C LEU A 124 -14.02 17.66 2.56
N GLU A 125 -13.92 18.99 2.66
CA GLU A 125 -15.09 19.87 2.75
C GLU A 125 -15.97 19.76 1.48
N GLU A 126 -15.37 19.72 0.29
CA GLU A 126 -16.09 19.48 -0.97
C GLU A 126 -16.81 18.12 -1.01
N GLN A 127 -16.27 17.11 -0.31
CA GLN A 127 -16.91 15.80 -0.13
C GLN A 127 -17.97 15.79 1.00
N ASN A 128 -18.33 16.96 1.58
CA ASN A 128 -19.20 17.11 2.75
C ASN A 128 -18.67 16.41 4.02
N VAL A 129 -17.35 16.28 4.15
CA VAL A 129 -16.68 15.72 5.33
C VAL A 129 -16.20 16.87 6.21
N ILE A 130 -16.94 17.15 7.27
CA ILE A 130 -16.58 18.22 8.22
C ILE A 130 -15.52 17.68 9.20
N VAL A 131 -14.27 18.13 9.03
CA VAL A 131 -13.18 17.81 9.96
C VAL A 131 -13.36 18.64 11.22
N LYS A 132 -13.59 17.97 12.36
CA LYS A 132 -13.72 18.64 13.65
C LYS A 132 -12.34 19.03 14.19
N ASN A 133 -12.19 20.28 14.61
CA ASN A 133 -11.00 20.76 15.31
C ASN A 133 -11.12 20.54 16.83
N GLU A 134 -11.43 19.32 17.24
CA GLU A 134 -11.55 18.92 18.64
C GLU A 134 -10.39 17.97 18.99
N PRO A 135 -9.84 18.01 20.22
CA PRO A 135 -8.81 17.06 20.64
C PRO A 135 -9.30 15.61 20.50
N ILE A 136 -8.43 14.74 20.00
CA ILE A 136 -8.71 13.30 19.95
C ILE A 136 -8.76 12.79 21.40
N SER A 137 -9.88 12.16 21.79
CA SER A 137 -10.00 11.54 23.12
C SER A 137 -8.95 10.44 23.27
N GLU A 138 -8.29 10.37 24.44
CA GLU A 138 -7.29 9.35 24.78
C GLU A 138 -7.77 7.90 24.59
N ARG A 139 -9.08 7.66 24.48
CA ARG A 139 -9.66 6.33 24.20
C ARG A 139 -9.41 5.81 22.79
N PHE A 140 -8.97 6.64 21.85
CA PHE A 140 -8.74 6.28 20.44
C PHE A 140 -7.25 6.28 20.03
N LEU A 141 -6.34 6.52 20.99
CA LEU A 141 -4.89 6.41 20.83
C LEU A 141 -4.39 5.11 21.50
#